data_AF-A0A2A2RPY3-F1
#
_entry.id   AF-A0A2A2RPY3-F1
#
_cell.length_a   1.000
_cell.length_b   1.000
_cell.length_c   1.000
_cell.angle_alpha   90.00
_cell.angle_beta   90.00
_cell.angle_gamma   90.00
#
_symmetry.space_group_name_H-M   'P 1'
#
loop_
_entity.id
_entity.type
_entity.pdbx_description
1 polymer ?
#
loop_
_entity_poly.entity_id
_entity_poly.type
_entity_poly.pdbx_seq_one_letter_code
_entity_poly.pdbx_strand_id
1 'polypeptide(L)'
;MKPPRSFIALLLAGTLPFTGCQTYEEYGLTHKLWSDPSLTDYYEPAGTRNLKAFRLPPAARLQVSYDERREKDSSVRRRAFFLPDSAPALASKAKPSFTNPAPATGWIEVPVIVAGEPVPEASLYLKLAADRKSFTVVHAGVADGPHRLPTYVDQSSTAFRVALTPVAVVADATVVAVFCGIMMLYANVGGSIPGPGRPPP
;
A
#
# COMPACT_ATOMS: atom_id res chain seq x y z
N MET A 1 37.77 -40.46 -15.85
CA MET A 1 36.34 -40.65 -16.19
C MET A 1 35.74 -39.29 -16.52
N LYS A 2 35.28 -39.07 -17.76
CA LYS A 2 34.57 -37.83 -18.12
C LYS A 2 33.20 -37.86 -17.43
N PRO A 3 32.82 -36.85 -16.63
CA PRO A 3 31.46 -36.80 -16.11
C PRO A 3 30.48 -36.81 -17.30
N PRO A 4 29.37 -37.54 -17.21
CA PRO A 4 28.38 -37.56 -18.27
C PRO A 4 27.94 -36.12 -18.52
N ARG A 5 27.93 -35.70 -19.79
CA ARG A 5 27.59 -34.33 -20.21
C ARG A 5 26.25 -33.84 -19.62
N SER A 6 25.33 -34.75 -19.34
CA SER A 6 24.08 -34.48 -18.62
C SER A 6 24.26 -33.93 -17.21
N PHE A 7 25.29 -34.33 -16.45
CA PHE A 7 25.51 -33.84 -15.08
C PHE A 7 25.99 -32.38 -15.05
N ILE A 8 26.82 -31.98 -16.01
CA ILE A 8 27.29 -30.58 -16.15
C ILE A 8 26.16 -29.68 -16.65
N ALA A 9 25.33 -30.19 -17.58
CA ALA A 9 24.12 -29.49 -18.03
C ALA A 9 23.07 -29.35 -16.92
N LEU A 10 22.91 -30.36 -16.05
CA LEU A 10 22.00 -30.31 -14.90
C LEU A 10 22.46 -29.29 -13.86
N LEU A 11 23.77 -29.21 -13.61
CA LEU A 11 24.38 -28.21 -12.73
C LEU A 11 24.22 -26.79 -13.30
N LEU A 12 24.53 -26.56 -14.58
CA LEU A 12 24.39 -25.24 -15.22
C LEU A 12 22.93 -24.80 -15.37
N ALA A 13 22.02 -25.69 -15.75
CA ALA A 13 20.59 -25.41 -15.84
C ALA A 13 19.94 -25.21 -14.46
N GLY A 14 20.46 -25.86 -13.42
CA GLY A 14 20.03 -25.67 -12.03
C GLY A 14 20.58 -24.39 -11.39
N THR A 15 21.77 -23.91 -11.78
CA THR A 15 22.40 -22.72 -11.17
C THR A 15 22.10 -21.39 -11.88
N LEU A 16 21.72 -21.42 -13.16
CA LEU A 16 21.31 -20.21 -13.89
C LEU A 16 20.06 -19.51 -13.32
N PRO A 17 18.99 -20.21 -12.86
CA PRO A 17 17.88 -19.53 -12.20
C PRO A 17 18.24 -18.97 -10.82
N PHE A 18 19.26 -19.52 -10.14
CA PHE A 18 19.70 -19.05 -8.82
C PHE A 18 20.70 -17.89 -8.84
N THR A 19 21.42 -17.69 -9.95
CA THR A 19 22.33 -16.54 -10.13
C THR A 19 21.68 -15.36 -10.84
N GLY A 20 20.50 -15.55 -11.46
CA GLY A 20 19.64 -14.52 -12.04
C GLY A 20 18.45 -14.09 -11.16
N CYS A 21 18.50 -14.33 -9.84
CA CYS A 21 17.40 -14.07 -8.90
C CYS A 21 16.83 -12.64 -8.98
N GLN A 22 17.67 -11.62 -9.20
CA GLN A 22 17.16 -10.23 -9.31
C GLN A 22 16.24 -10.04 -10.52
N THR A 23 16.58 -10.62 -11.68
CA THR A 23 15.73 -10.52 -12.87
C THR A 23 14.43 -11.30 -12.70
N TYR A 24 14.45 -12.52 -12.15
CA TYR A 24 13.19 -13.28 -12.00
C TYR A 24 12.26 -12.68 -10.94
N GLU A 25 12.81 -12.13 -9.85
CA GLU A 25 12.04 -11.40 -8.85
C GLU A 25 11.29 -10.22 -9.48
N GLU A 26 11.88 -9.45 -10.39
CA GLU A 26 11.21 -8.31 -11.01
C GLU A 26 10.12 -8.71 -12.03
N TYR A 27 10.25 -9.87 -12.70
CA TYR A 27 9.35 -10.29 -13.79
C TYR A 27 8.29 -11.34 -13.39
N GLY A 28 8.40 -11.97 -12.22
CA GLY A 28 7.43 -12.95 -11.74
C GLY A 28 6.02 -12.36 -11.58
N LEU A 29 5.00 -13.15 -11.93
CA LEU A 29 3.60 -12.77 -11.74
C LEU A 29 3.28 -12.62 -10.25
N THR A 30 3.92 -13.40 -9.38
CA THR A 30 3.77 -13.24 -7.93
C THR A 30 4.30 -11.88 -7.48
N HIS A 31 5.47 -11.47 -7.96
CA HIS A 31 6.01 -10.15 -7.65
C HIS A 31 5.09 -9.05 -8.17
N LYS A 32 4.71 -9.09 -9.45
CA LYS A 32 3.78 -8.12 -10.05
C LYS A 32 2.46 -8.01 -9.27
N LEU A 33 1.89 -9.13 -8.84
CA LEU A 33 0.65 -9.14 -8.06
C LEU A 33 0.76 -8.33 -6.76
N TRP A 34 1.93 -8.33 -6.12
CA TRP A 34 2.16 -7.66 -4.83
C TRP A 34 2.80 -6.27 -4.98
N SER A 35 3.56 -6.03 -6.05
CA SER A 35 4.29 -4.78 -6.29
C SER A 35 3.54 -3.80 -7.20
N ASP A 36 2.54 -4.25 -7.96
CA ASP A 36 1.83 -3.39 -8.91
C ASP A 36 0.93 -2.39 -8.16
N PRO A 37 1.21 -1.08 -8.26
CA PRO A 37 0.39 -0.06 -7.60
C PRO A 37 -1.03 -0.01 -8.16
N SER A 38 -1.27 -0.40 -9.42
CA SER A 38 -2.62 -0.45 -10.01
C SER A 38 -3.52 -1.51 -9.38
N LEU A 39 -2.93 -2.47 -8.66
CA LEU A 39 -3.63 -3.50 -7.91
C LEU A 39 -3.76 -3.16 -6.41
N THR A 40 -3.39 -1.94 -5.99
CA THR A 40 -3.63 -1.44 -4.63
C THR A 40 -4.55 -0.23 -4.70
N ASP A 41 -5.74 -0.37 -4.15
CA ASP A 41 -6.64 0.77 -3.98
C ASP A 41 -6.42 1.39 -2.60
N TYR A 42 -6.52 2.71 -2.50
CA TYR A 42 -6.45 3.42 -1.22
C TYR A 42 -7.78 4.12 -0.87
N TYR A 43 -7.96 4.33 0.42
CA TYR A 43 -8.88 5.34 0.95
C TYR A 43 -8.09 6.58 1.32
N GLU A 44 -8.52 7.73 0.81
CA GLU A 44 -7.88 9.02 1.06
C GLU A 44 -8.91 10.07 1.51
N PRO A 45 -8.49 11.18 2.14
CA PRO A 45 -9.39 12.29 2.40
C PRO A 45 -9.93 12.89 1.09
N ALA A 46 -11.25 13.04 0.95
CA ALA A 46 -11.93 13.63 -0.20
C ALA A 46 -11.83 15.18 -0.23
N GLY A 47 -10.80 15.73 0.41
CA GLY A 47 -10.70 17.14 0.80
C GLY A 47 -11.27 17.42 2.18
N THR A 48 -11.03 18.63 2.69
CA THR A 48 -11.35 19.02 4.08
C THR A 48 -12.41 20.11 4.20
N ARG A 49 -13.10 20.43 3.11
CA ARG A 49 -14.20 21.41 3.12
C ARG A 49 -15.32 21.03 4.11
N ASN A 50 -15.50 19.73 4.33
CA ASN A 50 -16.52 19.18 5.20
C ASN A 50 -15.94 18.60 6.51
N LEU A 51 -14.71 18.95 6.86
CA LEU A 51 -14.12 18.58 8.15
C LEU A 51 -14.93 19.25 9.26
N LYS A 52 -15.50 18.46 10.17
CA LYS A 52 -16.21 18.95 11.35
C LYS A 52 -15.68 18.28 12.59
N ALA A 53 -15.66 19.01 13.69
CA ALA A 53 -15.23 18.47 14.96
C ALA A 53 -16.26 18.76 16.05
N PHE A 54 -16.41 17.81 16.97
CA PHE A 54 -17.36 17.90 18.06
C PHE A 54 -16.71 17.44 19.35
N ARG A 55 -16.87 18.21 20.42
CA ARG A 55 -16.48 17.83 21.78
C ARG A 55 -17.65 17.12 22.46
N LEU A 56 -17.35 16.04 23.18
CA LEU A 56 -18.32 15.22 23.93
C LEU A 56 -18.23 15.50 25.44
N PRO A 57 -19.00 16.42 26.05
CA PRO A 57 -18.97 16.60 27.52
C PRO A 57 -19.46 15.34 28.26
N PRO A 58 -18.92 15.01 29.45
CA PRO A 58 -17.81 15.64 30.17
C PRO A 58 -16.42 15.12 29.74
N ALA A 59 -16.35 14.09 28.91
CA ALA A 59 -15.09 13.55 28.44
C ALA A 59 -14.39 14.56 27.52
N ALA A 60 -13.12 14.90 27.74
CA ALA A 60 -12.40 15.79 26.83
C ALA A 60 -12.08 15.14 25.45
N ARG A 61 -12.93 14.23 24.97
CA ARG A 61 -12.79 13.53 23.69
C ARG A 61 -13.33 14.41 22.58
N LEU A 62 -12.56 14.46 21.50
CA LEU A 62 -12.87 15.20 20.30
C LEU A 62 -13.22 14.20 19.20
N GLN A 63 -14.45 14.22 18.72
CA GLN A 63 -14.78 13.52 17.50
C GLN A 63 -14.38 14.39 16.32
N VAL A 64 -13.60 13.84 15.39
CA VAL A 64 -13.27 14.47 14.12
C VAL A 64 -13.97 13.70 13.01
N SER A 65 -14.73 14.41 12.19
CA SER A 65 -15.47 13.85 11.06
C SER A 65 -15.02 14.49 9.75
N TYR A 66 -14.84 13.67 8.72
CA TYR A 66 -14.36 14.10 7.40
C TYR A 66 -14.96 13.22 6.31
N ASP A 67 -14.88 13.68 5.06
CA ASP A 67 -15.27 12.89 3.91
C ASP A 67 -14.04 12.11 3.42
N GLU A 68 -14.16 10.79 3.30
CA GLU A 68 -13.15 9.95 2.66
C GLU A 68 -13.60 9.53 1.26
N ARG A 69 -12.65 9.47 0.34
CA ARG A 69 -12.82 9.01 -1.04
C ARG A 69 -12.10 7.69 -1.22
N ARG A 70 -12.76 6.73 -1.85
CA ARG A 70 -12.14 5.49 -2.32
C ARG A 70 -11.54 5.72 -3.69
N GLU A 71 -10.30 5.32 -3.91
CA GLU A 71 -9.60 5.51 -5.19
C GLU A 71 -10.28 4.76 -6.35
N LYS A 72 -10.63 3.49 -6.12
CA LYS A 72 -11.21 2.58 -7.12
C LYS A 72 -12.39 3.14 -7.91
N ASP A 73 -13.36 3.73 -7.21
CA ASP A 73 -14.65 4.13 -7.77
C ASP A 73 -14.98 5.61 -7.48
N SER A 74 -14.04 6.34 -6.87
CA SER A 74 -14.23 7.72 -6.40
C SER A 74 -15.43 7.90 -5.45
N SER A 75 -15.96 6.82 -4.86
CA SER A 75 -17.06 6.91 -3.91
C SER A 75 -16.64 7.69 -2.67
N VAL A 76 -17.49 8.62 -2.25
CA VAL A 76 -17.25 9.46 -1.08
C VAL A 76 -18.18 9.04 0.05
N ARG A 77 -17.64 8.88 1.25
CA ARG A 77 -18.43 8.60 2.46
C ARG A 77 -17.90 9.34 3.67
N ARG A 78 -18.80 9.69 4.57
CA ARG A 78 -18.47 10.37 5.82
C ARG A 78 -17.88 9.37 6.82
N ARG A 79 -16.73 9.71 7.39
CA ARG A 79 -16.11 8.98 8.51
C ARG A 79 -15.93 9.89 9.69
N ALA A 80 -15.92 9.29 10.88
CA ALA A 80 -15.55 9.97 12.10
C ALA A 80 -14.72 9.06 13.00
N PHE A 81 -13.85 9.66 13.79
CA PHE A 81 -13.03 8.97 14.78
C PHE A 81 -12.84 9.86 16.00
N PHE A 82 -12.43 9.28 17.13
CA PHE A 82 -12.16 10.04 18.35
C PHE A 82 -10.65 10.25 18.57
N LEU A 83 -10.30 11.46 19.01
CA LEU A 83 -9.03 11.77 19.65
C LEU A 83 -9.21 11.76 21.19
N PRO A 84 -8.19 11.30 21.94
CA PRO A 84 -6.85 10.89 21.48
C PRO A 84 -6.76 9.45 20.96
N ASP A 85 -7.82 8.64 21.07
CA ASP A 85 -7.78 7.18 20.80
C ASP A 85 -7.19 6.80 19.44
N SER A 86 -7.45 7.62 18.41
CA SER A 86 -6.99 7.38 17.05
C SER A 86 -5.58 7.90 16.76
N ALA A 87 -4.97 8.69 17.66
CA ALA A 87 -3.68 9.32 17.42
C ALA A 87 -2.56 8.32 17.02
N PRO A 88 -2.43 7.13 17.65
CA PRO A 88 -1.43 6.13 17.23
C PRO A 88 -1.68 5.60 15.81
N ALA A 89 -2.94 5.42 15.42
CA ALA A 89 -3.30 4.97 14.08
C ALA A 89 -2.99 6.05 13.03
N LEU A 90 -3.29 7.33 13.34
CA LEU A 90 -2.95 8.46 12.47
C LEU A 90 -1.43 8.59 12.28
N ALA A 91 -0.66 8.43 13.35
CA ALA A 91 0.81 8.50 13.30
C ALA A 91 1.43 7.38 12.45
N SER A 92 0.87 6.17 12.51
CA SER A 92 1.33 5.01 11.75
C SER A 92 0.72 4.88 10.34
N LYS A 93 -0.11 5.84 9.90
CA LYS A 93 -0.90 5.78 8.65
C LYS A 93 -1.78 4.52 8.57
N ALA A 94 -2.19 3.99 9.71
CA ALA A 94 -3.10 2.86 9.80
C ALA A 94 -4.56 3.33 9.77
N LYS A 95 -5.47 2.41 9.48
CA LYS A 95 -6.92 2.65 9.52
C LYS A 95 -7.37 2.87 10.98
N PRO A 96 -7.94 4.04 11.35
CA PRO A 96 -8.46 4.25 12.68
C PRO A 96 -9.71 3.42 12.97
N SER A 97 -10.06 3.33 14.26
CA SER A 97 -11.37 2.84 14.67
C SER A 97 -12.42 3.90 14.38
N PHE A 98 -13.19 3.71 13.31
CA PHE A 98 -14.23 4.64 12.90
C PHE A 98 -15.49 4.47 13.75
N THR A 99 -16.13 5.59 14.06
CA THR A 99 -17.39 5.68 14.80
C THR A 99 -18.49 6.27 13.94
N ASN A 100 -19.72 6.32 14.47
CA ASN A 100 -20.84 6.99 13.81
C ASN A 100 -20.51 8.48 13.61
N PRO A 101 -20.58 9.02 12.38
CA PRO A 101 -20.31 10.43 12.11
C PRO A 101 -21.44 11.38 12.51
N ALA A 102 -22.63 10.87 12.84
CA ALA A 102 -23.71 11.70 13.35
C ALA A 102 -23.38 12.16 14.78
N PRO A 103 -23.40 13.48 15.06
CA PRO A 103 -23.23 13.96 16.42
C PRO A 103 -24.42 13.53 17.29
N ALA A 104 -24.15 13.13 18.53
CA ALA A 104 -25.22 12.84 19.48
C ALA A 104 -25.73 14.12 20.14
N THR A 105 -26.90 14.05 20.77
CA THR A 105 -27.50 15.16 21.51
C THR A 105 -26.54 15.64 22.61
N GLY A 106 -26.35 16.96 22.72
CA GLY A 106 -25.51 17.59 23.75
C GLY A 106 -24.03 17.75 23.37
N TRP A 107 -23.64 17.39 22.14
CA TRP A 107 -22.28 17.62 21.67
C TRP A 107 -22.06 19.09 21.30
N ILE A 108 -20.86 19.59 21.57
CA ILE A 108 -20.48 20.98 21.30
C ILE A 108 -19.65 21.01 20.03
N GLU A 109 -20.11 21.72 19.01
CA GLU A 109 -19.35 21.92 17.78
C GLU A 109 -18.07 22.71 18.07
N VAL A 110 -16.96 22.22 17.54
CA VAL A 110 -15.63 22.82 17.67
C VAL A 110 -15.30 23.52 16.35
N PRO A 111 -15.01 24.83 16.36
CA PRO A 111 -14.67 25.57 15.15
C PRO A 111 -13.48 24.95 14.41
N VAL A 112 -13.57 24.91 13.09
CA VAL A 112 -12.48 24.50 12.20
C VAL A 112 -12.08 25.72 11.38
N ILE A 113 -10.83 26.17 11.52
CA ILE A 113 -10.30 27.31 10.77
C ILE A 113 -9.34 26.84 9.68
N VAL A 114 -9.39 27.51 8.54
CA VAL A 114 -8.41 27.35 7.47
C VAL A 114 -7.28 28.37 7.66
N ALA A 115 -6.07 28.02 7.25
CA ALA A 115 -4.95 28.96 7.27
C ALA A 115 -5.30 30.28 6.56
N GLY A 116 -5.18 31.40 7.27
CA GLY A 116 -5.53 32.74 6.78
C GLY A 116 -6.87 33.27 7.29
N GLU A 117 -7.70 32.43 7.90
CA GLU A 117 -8.94 32.87 8.57
C GLU A 117 -8.65 33.43 9.97
N PRO A 118 -9.48 34.37 10.47
CA PRO A 118 -9.34 34.90 11.82
C PRO A 118 -9.51 33.78 12.87
N VAL A 119 -8.69 33.85 13.93
CA VAL A 119 -8.76 32.89 15.04
C VAL A 119 -10.05 33.15 15.83
N PRO A 120 -10.85 32.11 16.13
CA PRO A 120 -12.08 32.28 16.90
C PRO A 120 -11.76 32.62 18.36
N GLU A 121 -12.69 33.29 19.05
CA GLU A 121 -12.63 33.50 20.51
C GLU A 121 -12.85 32.19 21.33
N ALA A 122 -12.91 31.05 20.66
CA ALA A 122 -13.08 29.75 21.30
C ALA A 122 -11.76 29.24 21.89
N SER A 123 -11.82 28.70 23.10
CA SER A 123 -10.66 28.07 23.75
C SER A 123 -10.23 26.76 23.06
N LEU A 124 -11.10 26.14 22.28
CA LEU A 124 -10.82 24.92 21.52
C LEU A 124 -11.21 25.13 20.05
N TYR A 125 -10.28 24.89 19.13
CA TYR A 125 -10.54 24.91 17.69
C TYR A 125 -9.57 23.97 16.95
N LEU A 126 -9.91 23.59 15.74
CA LEU A 126 -9.01 22.88 14.84
C LEU A 126 -8.46 23.85 13.81
N LYS A 127 -7.14 23.86 13.65
CA LYS A 127 -6.47 24.60 12.57
C LYS A 127 -6.11 23.65 11.45
N LEU A 128 -6.71 23.84 10.30
CA LEU A 128 -6.42 23.08 9.10
C LEU A 128 -5.12 23.59 8.44
N ALA A 129 -4.23 22.68 8.10
CA ALA A 129 -3.00 22.98 7.37
C ALA A 129 -3.27 23.33 5.90
N ALA A 130 -2.31 24.01 5.25
CA ALA A 130 -2.41 24.42 3.86
C ALA A 130 -2.55 23.23 2.90
N ASP A 131 -2.03 22.06 3.27
CA ASP A 131 -2.15 20.80 2.51
C ASP A 131 -3.59 20.27 2.45
N ARG A 132 -4.51 20.82 3.27
CA ARG A 132 -5.89 20.36 3.41
C ARG A 132 -6.00 18.85 3.68
N LYS A 133 -4.98 18.27 4.29
CA LYS A 133 -4.91 16.86 4.67
C LYS A 133 -4.47 16.68 6.11
N SER A 134 -4.00 17.74 6.75
CA SER A 134 -3.55 17.73 8.14
C SER A 134 -4.26 18.82 8.94
N PHE A 135 -4.44 18.59 10.24
CA PHE A 135 -5.01 19.55 11.17
C PHE A 135 -4.25 19.53 12.49
N THR A 136 -4.29 20.65 13.21
CA THR A 136 -3.74 20.80 14.55
C THR A 136 -4.90 21.14 15.48
N VAL A 137 -5.01 20.45 16.61
CA VAL A 137 -5.96 20.79 17.65
C VAL A 137 -5.32 21.88 18.50
N VAL A 138 -6.00 23.01 18.67
CA VAL A 138 -5.52 24.08 19.55
C VAL A 138 -6.46 24.19 20.74
N HIS A 139 -5.93 24.00 21.94
CA HIS A 139 -6.66 24.09 23.20
C HIS A 139 -5.98 25.07 24.14
N ALA A 140 -6.67 26.15 24.53
CA ALA A 140 -6.17 27.23 25.37
C ALA A 140 -4.81 27.78 24.90
N GLY A 141 -4.63 27.90 23.58
CA GLY A 141 -3.38 28.35 22.95
C GLY A 141 -2.30 27.27 22.80
N VAL A 142 -2.48 26.09 23.40
CA VAL A 142 -1.57 24.95 23.23
C VAL A 142 -1.95 24.15 22.00
N ALA A 143 -1.00 23.95 21.10
CA ALA A 143 -1.17 23.16 19.89
C ALA A 143 -0.82 21.68 20.10
N ASP A 144 -1.70 20.78 19.67
CA ASP A 144 -1.52 19.33 19.60
C ASP A 144 -1.65 18.87 18.14
N GLY A 145 -0.58 18.28 17.60
CA GLY A 145 -0.46 17.91 16.20
C GLY A 145 0.86 18.36 15.55
N PRO A 146 0.99 18.25 14.21
CA PRO A 146 -0.08 18.02 13.24
C PRO A 146 -0.58 16.57 13.18
N HIS A 147 -1.90 16.41 13.16
CA HIS A 147 -2.56 15.14 12.85
C HIS A 147 -2.93 15.10 11.37
N ARG A 148 -2.41 14.09 10.67
CA ARG A 148 -2.77 13.85 9.27
C ARG A 148 -4.05 13.03 9.20
N LEU A 149 -4.96 13.40 8.32
CA LEU A 149 -6.16 12.62 8.06
C LEU A 149 -5.78 11.25 7.48
N PRO A 150 -6.54 10.19 7.81
CA PRO A 150 -6.19 8.83 7.44
C PRO A 150 -6.03 8.65 5.93
N THR A 151 -4.96 7.96 5.53
CA THR A 151 -4.78 7.40 4.19
C THR A 151 -4.34 5.95 4.39
N TYR A 152 -5.14 4.99 3.93
CA TYR A 152 -4.93 3.57 4.23
C TYR A 152 -5.36 2.67 3.06
N VAL A 153 -4.75 1.49 2.97
CA VAL A 153 -5.03 0.51 1.90
C VAL A 153 -6.44 -0.06 2.02
N ASP A 154 -7.11 -0.24 0.88
CA ASP A 154 -8.37 -0.96 0.80
C ASP A 154 -8.14 -2.46 1.03
N GLN A 155 -8.77 -3.00 2.08
CA GLN A 155 -8.64 -4.43 2.42
C GLN A 155 -9.14 -5.34 1.30
N SER A 156 -10.03 -4.87 0.41
CA SER A 156 -10.52 -5.66 -0.71
C SER A 156 -9.46 -5.90 -1.79
N SER A 157 -8.54 -4.96 -2.03
CA SER A 157 -7.41 -5.19 -2.95
C SER A 157 -6.42 -6.19 -2.36
N THR A 158 -6.20 -6.16 -1.04
CA THR A 158 -5.40 -7.18 -0.35
C THR A 158 -6.04 -8.57 -0.44
N ALA A 159 -7.35 -8.68 -0.22
CA ALA A 159 -8.06 -9.96 -0.33
C ALA A 159 -7.97 -10.53 -1.76
N PHE A 160 -8.11 -9.67 -2.77
CA PHE A 160 -7.95 -10.05 -4.17
C PHE A 160 -6.54 -10.59 -4.47
N ARG A 161 -5.49 -9.94 -3.97
CA ARG A 161 -4.10 -10.41 -4.11
C ARG A 161 -3.87 -11.75 -3.43
N VAL A 162 -4.38 -11.92 -2.22
CA VAL A 162 -4.28 -13.21 -1.50
C VAL A 162 -4.97 -14.32 -2.29
N ALA A 163 -6.15 -14.06 -2.86
CA ALA A 163 -6.88 -15.04 -3.67
C ALA A 163 -6.16 -15.41 -4.98
N LEU A 164 -5.45 -14.47 -5.61
CA LEU A 164 -4.70 -14.72 -6.85
C LEU A 164 -3.29 -15.25 -6.64
N THR A 165 -2.76 -15.20 -5.41
CA THR A 165 -1.39 -15.64 -5.13
C THR A 165 -1.13 -17.09 -5.55
N PRO A 166 -2.01 -18.09 -5.29
CA PRO A 166 -1.80 -19.45 -5.77
C PRO A 166 -1.70 -19.56 -7.30
N VAL A 167 -2.53 -18.80 -8.03
CA VAL A 167 -2.52 -18.78 -9.50
C VAL A 167 -1.21 -18.19 -10.02
N ALA A 168 -0.76 -17.09 -9.42
CA ALA A 168 0.51 -16.45 -9.77
C ALA A 168 1.71 -17.38 -9.53
N VAL A 169 1.73 -18.10 -8.40
CA VAL A 169 2.78 -19.08 -8.05
C VAL A 169 2.82 -20.24 -9.06
N VAL A 170 1.67 -20.78 -9.46
CA VAL A 170 1.61 -21.85 -10.48
C VAL A 170 2.12 -21.36 -11.83
N ALA A 171 1.74 -20.14 -12.23
CA ALA A 171 2.19 -19.56 -13.49
C ALA A 171 3.71 -19.33 -13.49
N ASP A 172 4.24 -18.78 -12.40
CA ASP A 172 5.68 -18.61 -12.16
C ASP A 172 6.42 -19.96 -12.24
N ALA A 173 5.96 -20.98 -11.52
CA ALA A 173 6.55 -22.32 -11.56
C ALA A 173 6.51 -22.95 -12.96
N THR A 174 5.45 -22.71 -13.73
CA THR A 174 5.30 -23.21 -15.09
C THR A 174 6.35 -22.60 -16.02
N VAL A 175 6.59 -21.27 -15.93
CA VAL A 175 7.62 -20.59 -16.72
C VAL A 175 9.01 -21.18 -16.42
N VAL A 176 9.33 -21.39 -15.15
CA VAL A 176 10.59 -22.01 -14.73
C VAL A 176 10.71 -23.44 -15.27
N ALA A 177 9.66 -24.25 -15.15
CA ALA A 177 9.65 -25.63 -15.64
C ALA A 177 9.85 -25.72 -17.16
N VAL A 178 9.19 -24.84 -17.93
CA VAL A 178 9.35 -24.76 -19.40
C VAL A 178 10.77 -24.38 -19.76
N PHE A 179 11.34 -23.36 -19.10
CA PHE A 179 12.72 -22.94 -19.34
C PHE A 179 13.71 -24.07 -19.06
N CYS A 180 13.60 -24.74 -17.91
CA CYS A 180 14.41 -25.90 -17.56
C CYS A 180 14.25 -27.04 -18.58
N GLY A 181 13.02 -27.33 -19.02
CA GLY A 181 12.73 -28.36 -20.02
C GLY A 181 13.40 -28.07 -21.37
N ILE A 182 13.33 -26.83 -21.84
CA ILE A 182 14.01 -26.38 -23.08
C ILE A 182 15.52 -26.55 -22.96
N MET A 183 16.11 -26.11 -21.83
CA MET A 183 17.56 -26.25 -21.59
C MET A 183 18.00 -27.72 -21.56
N MET A 184 17.22 -28.59 -20.92
CA MET A 184 17.46 -30.04 -20.93
C MET A 184 17.36 -30.61 -22.35
N LEU A 185 16.39 -30.18 -23.16
CA LEU A 185 16.25 -30.63 -24.54
C LEU A 185 17.48 -30.22 -25.36
N TYR A 186 17.93 -28.96 -25.28
CA TYR A 186 19.14 -28.49 -25.97
C TYR A 186 20.39 -29.27 -25.56
N ALA A 187 20.54 -29.58 -24.27
CA ALA A 187 21.66 -30.36 -23.76
C ALA A 187 21.65 -31.81 -24.26
N ASN A 188 20.46 -32.41 -24.43
CA ASN A 188 20.29 -33.80 -24.86
C ASN A 188 20.30 -33.97 -26.39
N VAL A 189 19.86 -32.98 -27.16
CA VAL A 189 19.82 -33.03 -28.64
C VAL A 189 21.19 -32.75 -29.29
N GLY A 190 22.18 -32.28 -28.52
CA GLY A 190 23.56 -32.21 -29.01
C GLY A 190 23.77 -31.11 -30.06
N GLY A 191 23.41 -29.87 -29.72
CA GLY A 191 23.86 -28.71 -30.49
C GLY A 191 25.40 -28.71 -30.56
N SER A 192 25.94 -29.06 -31.72
CA SER A 192 27.36 -28.93 -32.00
C SER A 192 27.69 -27.45 -31.99
N ILE A 193 28.43 -26.98 -30.97
CA ILE A 193 29.10 -25.69 -31.06
C ILE A 193 30.02 -25.80 -32.29
N PRO A 194 29.87 -24.97 -33.34
CA PRO A 194 30.77 -25.00 -34.48
C PRO A 194 32.17 -24.69 -33.97
N GLY A 195 33.02 -25.72 -33.89
CA GLY A 195 34.42 -25.56 -33.52
C GLY A 195 35.15 -24.77 -34.62
N PRO A 196 36.17 -23.97 -34.26
CA PRO A 196 36.93 -23.20 -35.23
C PRO A 196 37.53 -24.15 -36.28
N GLY A 197 37.15 -23.94 -37.54
CA GLY A 197 37.61 -24.74 -38.67
C GLY A 197 39.13 -24.73 -38.75
N ARG A 198 39.71 -25.93 -38.80
CA ARG A 198 41.14 -26.10 -39.09
C ARG A 198 41.34 -25.82 -40.59
N PRO A 199 42.26 -24.92 -40.98
CA PRO A 199 42.48 -24.65 -42.39
C PRO A 199 43.14 -25.88 -43.07
N PRO A 200 42.80 -26.12 -44.35
CA PRO A 200 43.37 -27.22 -45.15
C PRO A 200 44.86 -26.99 -45.48
N PRO A 201 45.59 -28.07 -45.84
CA PRO A 201 47.05 -28.09 -45.97
C PRO A 201 47.61 -27.22 -47.10
#